data_AF-A0A9P0BGI2-F1
#
_entry.id   AF-A0A9P0BGI2-F1
#
_cell.length_a   1.000
_cell.length_b   1.000
_cell.length_c   1.000
_cell.angle_alpha   90.00
_cell.angle_beta   90.00
_cell.angle_gamma   90.00
#
_symmetry.space_group_name_H-M   'P 1'
#
loop_
_entity.id
_entity.type
_entity.pdbx_description
1 polymer ?
#
loop_
_entity_poly.entity_id
_entity_poly.type
_entity_poly.pdbx_seq_one_letter_code
_entity_poly.pdbx_strand_id
1 'polypeptide(L)'
;MAASMKRVSTGTVVTPLAPSSKIEVQYPADWFKSNPDQKPKLKYYKEMEADEDWKSYGLVICKAGNKCNPFSMVELQEEQETANHDSKPAAEDDYAWMATYLLGIYRLVRATEQDYRSTLCERINDQMKSFKSTAGSLTDVVAEFSNWINDATYLKIVACVDMFYNRFPKAPLAAVRVICFEAGRCPFLRRCFVNCSFNNRSFTISEGPTESRETIEMCRILTDTPEKVELEAEQAGRDKKASSVKNNFTKKKKTEKRNRKLKQLKGDSSEDEQVWEASDDSLDDIDPFSVSSNDFEVETDDFFEVCTP
;
A
#
# COMPACT_ATOMS: atom_id res chain seq x y z
N MET A 1 -1.97 -9.48 44.55
CA MET A 1 -1.09 -8.47 45.20
C MET A 1 0.10 -8.23 44.30
N ALA A 2 0.33 -7.01 43.81
CA ALA A 2 1.46 -6.73 42.92
C ALA A 2 2.77 -6.80 43.73
N ALA A 3 3.79 -7.48 43.20
CA ALA A 3 5.09 -7.57 43.84
C ALA A 3 5.75 -6.18 43.86
N SER A 4 5.93 -5.61 45.06
CA SER A 4 6.62 -4.33 45.23
C SER A 4 8.11 -4.57 45.42
N MET A 5 8.96 -4.05 44.54
CA MET A 5 10.41 -4.05 44.77
C MET A 5 10.81 -2.85 45.63
N LYS A 6 11.68 -3.10 46.61
CA LYS A 6 12.27 -2.06 47.46
C LYS A 6 13.78 -2.04 47.26
N ARG A 7 14.35 -0.84 47.17
CA ARG A 7 15.81 -0.66 47.08
C ARG A 7 16.43 -0.93 48.46
N VAL A 8 17.31 -1.94 48.55
CA VAL A 8 17.84 -2.45 49.84
C VAL A 8 18.52 -1.36 50.68
N SER A 9 19.25 -0.43 50.06
CA SER A 9 20.00 0.62 50.77
C SER A 9 19.15 1.74 51.36
N THR A 10 17.97 2.00 50.79
CA THR A 10 17.15 3.19 51.12
C THR A 10 15.74 2.83 51.55
N GLY A 11 15.32 1.58 51.39
CA GLY A 11 13.96 1.11 51.69
C GLY A 11 12.88 1.65 50.76
N THR A 12 13.21 2.51 49.79
CA THR A 12 12.26 3.12 48.86
C THR A 12 11.72 2.08 47.88
N VAL A 13 10.40 2.12 47.67
CA VAL A 13 9.73 1.28 46.68
C VAL A 13 10.10 1.80 45.29
N VAL A 14 10.61 0.93 44.44
CA VAL A 14 10.98 1.25 43.05
C VAL A 14 10.07 0.46 42.12
N THR A 15 9.41 1.16 41.21
CA THR A 15 8.61 0.54 40.15
C THR A 15 9.45 0.47 38.89
N PRO A 16 9.89 -0.71 38.45
CA PRO A 16 10.56 -0.84 37.16
C PRO A 16 9.55 -0.53 36.06
N LEU A 17 9.81 0.52 35.28
CA LEU A 17 9.10 0.78 34.04
C LEU A 17 9.94 0.21 32.91
N ALA A 18 9.52 -0.93 32.36
CA ALA A 18 10.09 -1.40 31.11
C ALA A 18 9.57 -0.50 29.97
N PRO A 19 10.43 -0.10 29.01
CA PRO A 19 9.94 0.57 27.81
C PRO A 19 8.92 -0.33 27.11
N SER A 20 7.74 0.19 26.81
CA SER A 20 6.70 -0.53 26.08
C SER A 20 7.19 -0.85 24.67
N SER A 21 7.39 -2.12 24.36
CA SER A 21 7.81 -2.61 23.03
C SER A 21 6.63 -2.89 22.09
N LYS A 22 5.41 -2.46 22.44
CA LYS A 22 4.22 -2.71 21.62
C LYS A 22 4.21 -1.79 20.40
N ILE A 23 4.77 -2.27 19.29
CA ILE A 23 4.51 -1.74 17.96
C ILE A 23 3.17 -2.31 17.51
N GLU A 24 2.17 -1.45 17.30
CA GLU A 24 0.88 -1.89 16.76
C GLU A 24 1.06 -2.42 15.33
N VAL A 25 0.65 -3.67 15.12
CA VAL A 25 0.72 -4.30 13.80
C VAL A 25 -0.48 -3.81 13.00
N GLN A 26 -0.24 -2.98 11.99
CA GLN A 26 -1.29 -2.55 11.05
C GLN A 26 -1.38 -3.53 9.89
N TYR A 27 -2.57 -4.09 9.65
CA TYR A 27 -2.85 -4.95 8.51
C TYR A 27 -3.44 -4.16 7.33
N PRO A 28 -3.15 -4.53 6.07
CA PRO A 28 -3.73 -3.88 4.89
C PRO A 28 -5.27 -3.87 4.91
N ALA A 29 -5.89 -4.94 5.39
CA ALA A 29 -7.35 -5.02 5.51
C ALA A 29 -7.92 -3.93 6.44
N ASP A 30 -7.19 -3.55 7.50
CA ASP A 30 -7.64 -2.51 8.43
C ASP A 30 -7.53 -1.11 7.83
N TRP A 31 -6.56 -0.90 6.94
CA TRP A 31 -6.46 0.33 6.15
C TRP A 31 -7.66 0.48 5.21
N PHE A 32 -8.04 -0.57 4.47
CA PHE A 32 -9.21 -0.55 3.58
C PHE A 32 -10.54 -0.48 4.33
N LYS A 33 -10.63 -1.00 5.58
CA LYS A 33 -11.81 -0.78 6.44
C LYS A 33 -11.98 0.69 6.84
N SER A 34 -10.86 1.38 7.08
CA SER A 34 -10.85 2.78 7.48
C SER A 34 -11.06 3.74 6.30
N ASN A 35 -10.76 3.28 5.08
CA ASN A 35 -10.86 4.05 3.85
C ASN A 35 -11.64 3.27 2.78
N PRO A 36 -12.96 3.04 2.99
CA PRO A 36 -13.79 2.43 1.96
C PRO A 36 -13.77 3.35 0.72
N ASP A 37 -13.49 2.76 -0.43
CA ASP A 37 -13.47 3.41 -1.76
C ASP A 37 -12.28 4.35 -2.08
N GLN A 38 -11.34 4.55 -1.16
CA GLN A 38 -10.12 5.31 -1.47
C GLN A 38 -8.98 4.39 -1.93
N LYS A 39 -8.32 4.78 -3.03
CA LYS A 39 -7.10 4.12 -3.50
C LYS A 39 -5.86 4.86 -2.94
N PRO A 40 -4.75 4.16 -2.61
CA PRO A 40 -3.48 4.82 -2.25
C PRO A 40 -3.01 5.71 -3.41
N LYS A 41 -2.16 6.75 -3.23
CA LYS A 41 -1.88 7.73 -4.29
C LYS A 41 -0.50 7.68 -5.00
N LEU A 42 -0.37 8.00 -6.31
CA LEU A 42 0.91 7.91 -7.10
C LEU A 42 1.03 8.68 -8.46
N LYS A 43 1.97 8.47 -9.42
CA LYS A 43 2.03 9.13 -10.77
C LYS A 43 2.68 8.22 -11.86
N TYR A 44 2.24 8.21 -13.16
CA TYR A 44 2.94 7.65 -14.40
C TYR A 44 2.01 7.16 -15.58
N TYR A 45 2.61 6.64 -16.70
CA TYR A 45 1.94 6.08 -17.92
C TYR A 45 2.50 4.74 -18.48
N LYS A 46 1.58 3.98 -19.12
CA LYS A 46 1.68 2.91 -20.16
C LYS A 46 0.71 1.76 -19.85
N GLU A 47 -0.08 1.38 -20.85
CA GLU A 47 -1.30 0.56 -20.72
C GLU A 47 -1.15 -0.85 -21.31
N MET A 48 -1.84 -1.83 -20.73
CA MET A 48 -1.95 -3.24 -21.13
C MET A 48 -3.40 -3.69 -20.99
N GLU A 49 -3.90 -4.59 -21.84
CA GLU A 49 -5.28 -5.09 -21.74
C GLU A 49 -5.38 -6.30 -20.80
N ALA A 50 -6.43 -6.33 -19.97
CA ALA A 50 -6.69 -7.43 -19.04
C ALA A 50 -7.61 -8.51 -19.65
N ASP A 51 -7.20 -9.78 -19.61
CA ASP A 51 -8.02 -10.90 -20.11
C ASP A 51 -9.27 -11.16 -19.25
N GLU A 52 -9.16 -10.92 -17.94
CA GLU A 52 -10.20 -11.21 -16.94
C GLU A 52 -10.38 -10.01 -15.98
N ASP A 53 -11.55 -9.95 -15.33
CA ASP A 53 -11.83 -9.03 -14.23
C ASP A 53 -10.80 -9.18 -13.09
N TRP A 54 -9.96 -8.16 -12.90
CA TRP A 54 -9.00 -8.11 -11.82
C TRP A 54 -9.60 -7.44 -10.58
N LYS A 55 -9.93 -8.25 -9.57
CA LYS A 55 -10.49 -7.78 -8.29
C LYS A 55 -9.58 -8.21 -7.12
N SER A 56 -9.38 -7.33 -6.15
CA SER A 56 -8.61 -7.62 -4.94
C SER A 56 -9.24 -6.90 -3.74
N TYR A 57 -9.44 -7.60 -2.62
CA TYR A 57 -10.09 -7.07 -1.42
C TYR A 57 -11.44 -6.35 -1.68
N GLY A 58 -12.21 -6.84 -2.66
CA GLY A 58 -13.50 -6.24 -3.05
C GLY A 58 -13.39 -5.03 -4.00
N LEU A 59 -12.18 -4.51 -4.23
CA LEU A 59 -11.93 -3.42 -5.18
C LEU A 59 -11.71 -3.99 -6.58
N VAL A 60 -12.45 -3.45 -7.56
CA VAL A 60 -12.25 -3.74 -8.98
C VAL A 60 -11.10 -2.88 -9.49
N ILE A 61 -9.96 -3.50 -9.79
CA ILE A 61 -8.75 -2.82 -10.29
C ILE A 61 -8.90 -2.58 -11.79
N CYS A 62 -9.26 -3.62 -12.54
CA CYS A 62 -9.50 -3.55 -13.98
C CYS A 62 -10.62 -4.54 -14.39
N LYS A 63 -11.41 -4.19 -15.39
CA LYS A 63 -12.42 -5.08 -16.00
C LYS A 63 -11.79 -5.81 -17.20
N ALA A 64 -12.32 -6.99 -17.52
CA ALA A 64 -11.90 -7.71 -18.72
C ALA A 64 -12.04 -6.83 -19.99
N GLY A 65 -11.03 -6.85 -20.85
CA GLY A 65 -10.94 -6.06 -22.09
C GLY A 65 -10.54 -4.59 -21.90
N ASN A 66 -10.44 -4.10 -20.66
CA ASN A 66 -9.99 -2.73 -20.42
C ASN A 66 -8.47 -2.64 -20.35
N LYS A 67 -7.96 -1.49 -20.78
CA LYS A 67 -6.57 -1.09 -20.59
C LYS A 67 -6.32 -0.77 -19.12
N CYS A 68 -5.27 -1.35 -18.58
CA CYS A 68 -4.76 -1.16 -17.23
C CYS A 68 -3.29 -0.83 -17.27
N ASN A 69 -2.88 -0.08 -16.26
CA ASN A 69 -1.51 0.35 -16.10
C ASN A 69 -1.05 -0.14 -14.70
N PRO A 70 0.27 -0.34 -14.45
CA PRO A 70 0.77 -0.84 -13.16
C PRO A 70 0.29 -0.14 -11.89
N PHE A 71 -0.27 1.05 -12.01
CA PHE A 71 -0.70 1.89 -10.93
C PHE A 71 -2.17 2.32 -11.10
N SER A 72 -2.97 1.56 -11.85
CA SER A 72 -4.45 1.59 -11.81
C SER A 72 -4.99 1.22 -10.43
N MET A 73 -4.14 0.62 -9.60
CA MET A 73 -4.37 0.26 -8.21
C MET A 73 -4.33 1.46 -7.26
N VAL A 74 -3.82 2.62 -7.71
CA VAL A 74 -3.57 3.82 -6.91
C VAL A 74 -4.13 5.07 -7.61
N GLU A 75 -4.55 6.08 -6.84
CA GLU A 75 -5.10 7.36 -7.31
C GLU A 75 -3.99 8.39 -7.49
N LEU A 76 -3.86 9.08 -8.61
CA LEU A 76 -2.66 9.90 -8.78
C LEU A 76 -2.76 11.26 -8.06
N GLN A 77 -1.70 11.69 -7.36
CA GLN A 77 -1.63 13.02 -6.74
C GLN A 77 -0.47 13.83 -7.30
N GLU A 78 -0.78 15.01 -7.82
CA GLU A 78 0.20 15.95 -8.35
C GLU A 78 0.74 16.87 -7.26
N GLU A 79 1.93 16.54 -6.76
CA GLU A 79 2.75 17.47 -5.98
C GLU A 79 3.66 18.27 -6.92
N GLN A 80 3.91 19.52 -6.52
CA GLN A 80 4.63 20.54 -7.29
C GLN A 80 6.10 20.13 -7.50
N GLU A 81 6.59 20.28 -8.73
CA GLU A 81 7.95 19.88 -9.09
C GLU A 81 8.99 20.78 -8.37
N THR A 82 9.94 20.17 -7.67
CA THR A 82 11.16 20.86 -7.24
C THR A 82 12.05 21.07 -8.46
N ALA A 83 12.65 22.26 -8.59
CA ALA A 83 13.45 22.64 -9.76
C ALA A 83 14.50 21.57 -10.12
N ASN A 84 14.37 21.01 -11.33
CA ASN A 84 15.31 20.04 -11.87
C ASN A 84 16.63 20.73 -12.25
N HIS A 85 17.75 20.07 -11.97
CA HIS A 85 19.04 20.41 -12.58
C HIS A 85 19.01 20.06 -14.09
N ASP A 86 19.72 20.82 -14.92
CA ASP A 86 19.78 20.64 -16.38
C ASP A 86 20.14 19.20 -16.78
N SER A 87 19.13 18.39 -17.09
CA SER A 87 19.28 17.01 -17.54
C SER A 87 18.83 16.87 -18.98
N LYS A 88 19.55 16.06 -19.77
CA LYS A 88 19.13 15.71 -21.14
C LYS A 88 17.80 14.93 -21.08
N PRO A 89 16.87 15.18 -22.02
CA PRO A 89 15.63 14.40 -22.11
C PRO A 89 15.97 12.93 -22.37
N ALA A 90 15.31 12.02 -21.65
CA ALA A 90 15.47 10.58 -21.84
C ALA A 90 14.70 10.10 -23.08
N ALA A 91 15.32 9.24 -23.90
CA ALA A 91 14.66 8.63 -25.05
C ALA A 91 13.73 7.48 -24.62
N GLU A 92 12.79 7.08 -25.48
CA GLU A 92 11.84 5.99 -25.15
C GLU A 92 12.55 4.65 -24.87
N ASP A 93 13.66 4.40 -25.55
CA ASP A 93 14.50 3.21 -25.32
C ASP A 93 15.18 3.22 -23.95
N ASP A 94 15.28 4.39 -23.30
CA ASP A 94 15.90 4.51 -21.99
C ASP A 94 14.99 4.09 -20.84
N TYR A 95 13.67 4.11 -21.05
CA TYR A 95 12.71 3.87 -19.97
C TYR A 95 12.83 2.48 -19.37
N ALA A 96 13.16 1.47 -20.16
CA ALA A 96 13.29 0.09 -19.70
C ALA A 96 14.45 -0.10 -18.71
N TRP A 97 15.65 0.37 -19.07
CA TRP A 97 16.81 0.24 -18.19
C TRP A 97 16.74 1.20 -17.02
N MET A 98 16.16 2.40 -17.18
CA MET A 98 15.94 3.34 -16.07
C MET A 98 14.96 2.78 -15.03
N ALA A 99 13.85 2.18 -15.46
CA ALA A 99 12.93 1.51 -14.54
C ALA A 99 13.61 0.33 -13.82
N THR A 100 14.41 -0.45 -14.55
CA THR A 100 15.22 -1.56 -14.03
C THR A 100 16.22 -1.07 -12.97
N TYR A 101 16.88 0.06 -13.24
CA TYR A 101 17.82 0.71 -12.32
C TYR A 101 17.11 1.15 -11.02
N LEU A 102 16.03 1.92 -11.15
CA LEU A 102 15.27 2.45 -10.01
C LEU A 102 14.69 1.34 -9.12
N LEU A 103 14.22 0.24 -9.71
CA LEU A 103 13.71 -0.92 -8.98
C LEU A 103 14.83 -1.81 -8.43
N GLY A 104 16.01 -1.80 -9.07
CA GLY A 104 17.23 -2.46 -8.60
C GLY A 104 17.74 -1.94 -7.27
N ILE A 105 17.69 -0.63 -7.09
CA ILE A 105 18.06 0.05 -5.85
C ILE A 105 17.32 -0.54 -4.65
N TYR A 106 15.99 -0.73 -4.79
CA TYR A 106 15.16 -1.29 -3.72
C TYR A 106 15.72 -2.61 -3.18
N ARG A 107 16.15 -3.51 -4.07
CA ARG A 107 16.67 -4.81 -3.66
C ARG A 107 18.10 -4.74 -3.15
N LEU A 108 18.95 -3.92 -3.78
CA LEU A 108 20.35 -3.73 -3.36
C LEU A 108 20.46 -3.14 -1.95
N VAL A 109 19.64 -2.13 -1.64
CA VAL A 109 19.61 -1.49 -0.30
C VAL A 109 19.16 -2.48 0.78
N ARG A 110 18.35 -3.48 0.43
CA ARG A 110 17.85 -4.51 1.37
C ARG A 110 18.82 -5.66 1.61
N ALA A 111 19.79 -5.86 0.72
CA ALA A 111 20.79 -6.90 0.87
C ALA A 111 21.78 -6.50 1.98
N THR A 112 21.82 -7.27 3.07
CA THR A 112 22.71 -7.04 4.20
C THR A 112 24.09 -7.63 3.98
N GLU A 113 24.19 -8.76 3.29
CA GLU A 113 25.44 -9.46 3.01
C GLU A 113 26.15 -8.83 1.80
N GLN A 114 27.41 -8.45 2.00
CA GLN A 114 28.19 -7.72 1.00
C GLN A 114 28.45 -8.54 -0.26
N ASP A 115 28.82 -9.82 -0.12
CA ASP A 115 29.09 -10.70 -1.27
C ASP A 115 27.82 -10.94 -2.10
N TYR A 116 26.70 -11.20 -1.43
CA TYR A 116 25.40 -11.33 -2.08
C TYR A 116 25.03 -10.05 -2.84
N ARG A 117 25.25 -8.89 -2.23
CA ARG A 117 24.98 -7.60 -2.85
C ARG A 117 25.83 -7.36 -4.10
N SER A 118 27.11 -7.74 -4.09
CA SER A 118 27.98 -7.65 -5.26
C SER A 118 27.45 -8.51 -6.41
N THR A 119 27.12 -9.79 -6.15
CA THR A 119 26.56 -10.68 -7.17
C THR A 119 25.20 -10.20 -7.70
N LEU A 120 24.39 -9.58 -6.84
CA LEU A 120 23.12 -9.00 -7.24
C LEU A 120 23.31 -7.76 -8.11
N CYS A 121 24.27 -6.90 -7.78
CA CYS A 121 24.62 -5.73 -8.56
C CYS A 121 25.06 -6.13 -9.98
N GLU A 122 25.93 -7.13 -10.10
CA GLU A 122 26.36 -7.67 -11.40
C GLU A 122 25.17 -8.17 -12.23
N ARG A 123 24.29 -8.98 -11.63
CA ARG A 123 23.09 -9.50 -12.34
C ARG A 123 22.16 -8.39 -12.81
N ILE A 124 21.96 -7.35 -12.00
CA ILE A 124 21.13 -6.21 -12.39
C ILE A 124 21.81 -5.42 -13.50
N ASN A 125 23.12 -5.19 -13.42
CA ASN A 125 23.89 -4.50 -14.46
C ASN A 125 23.84 -5.26 -15.80
N ASP A 126 23.99 -6.58 -15.78
CA ASP A 126 23.86 -7.41 -17.00
C ASP A 126 22.44 -7.33 -17.57
N GLN A 127 21.43 -7.29 -16.71
CA GLN A 127 20.05 -7.11 -17.15
C GLN A 127 19.83 -5.72 -17.78
N MET A 128 20.38 -4.65 -17.20
CA MET A 128 20.30 -3.31 -17.79
C MET A 128 21.00 -3.23 -19.14
N LYS A 129 22.19 -3.85 -19.26
CA LYS A 129 22.95 -3.95 -20.50
C LYS A 129 22.21 -4.71 -21.60
N SER A 130 21.30 -5.62 -21.24
CA SER A 130 20.48 -6.33 -22.22
C SER A 130 19.43 -5.44 -22.88
N PHE A 131 19.00 -4.35 -22.22
CA PHE A 131 18.16 -3.33 -22.82
C PHE A 131 18.97 -2.30 -23.61
N LYS A 132 20.05 -1.77 -23.01
CA LYS A 132 20.91 -0.78 -23.65
C LYS A 132 22.35 -0.96 -23.19
N SER A 133 23.27 -1.12 -24.15
CA SER A 133 24.70 -1.32 -23.86
C SER A 133 25.36 -0.14 -23.14
N THR A 134 24.80 1.07 -23.28
CA THR A 134 25.28 2.30 -22.62
C THR A 134 24.60 2.60 -21.29
N ALA A 135 23.85 1.64 -20.72
CA ALA A 135 23.23 1.80 -19.42
C ALA A 135 24.28 2.05 -18.31
N GLY A 136 23.93 2.91 -17.34
CA GLY A 136 24.78 3.22 -16.20
C GLY A 136 24.99 2.01 -15.27
N SER A 137 26.07 2.04 -14.49
CA SER A 137 26.35 1.02 -13.47
C SER A 137 25.70 1.36 -12.12
N LEU A 138 25.26 0.34 -11.38
CA LEU A 138 24.74 0.47 -10.00
C LEU A 138 25.82 0.46 -8.91
N THR A 139 27.09 0.71 -9.25
CA THR A 139 28.20 0.72 -8.28
C THR A 139 28.03 1.87 -7.28
N ASP A 140 28.18 1.58 -5.98
CA ASP A 140 28.16 2.55 -4.85
C ASP A 140 26.82 3.29 -4.57
N VAL A 141 25.78 2.97 -5.33
CA VAL A 141 24.41 3.53 -5.21
C VAL A 141 23.76 3.23 -3.85
N VAL A 142 24.21 2.20 -3.13
CA VAL A 142 23.57 1.82 -1.86
C VAL A 142 23.74 2.87 -0.76
N ALA A 143 24.86 3.60 -0.73
CA ALA A 143 25.07 4.64 0.27
C ALA A 143 24.12 5.83 0.05
N GLU A 144 24.01 6.28 -1.21
CA GLU A 144 23.25 7.45 -1.62
C GLU A 144 21.73 7.25 -1.46
N PHE A 145 21.25 6.05 -1.80
CA PHE A 145 19.82 5.76 -1.87
C PHE A 145 19.28 4.98 -0.66
N SER A 146 20.08 4.87 0.41
CA SER A 146 19.69 4.18 1.65
C SER A 146 18.40 4.75 2.28
N ASN A 147 18.12 6.04 2.09
CA ASN A 147 16.92 6.70 2.62
C ASN A 147 15.63 6.37 1.85
N TRP A 148 15.73 5.91 0.60
CA TRP A 148 14.55 5.62 -0.23
C TRP A 148 13.72 4.46 0.32
N ILE A 149 14.33 3.53 1.05
CA ILE A 149 13.61 2.43 1.68
C ILE A 149 12.62 2.91 2.77
N ASN A 150 12.84 4.11 3.30
CA ASN A 150 11.97 4.71 4.31
C ASN A 150 10.84 5.52 3.68
N ASP A 151 10.92 5.84 2.38
CA ASP A 151 9.85 6.55 1.68
C ASP A 151 8.70 5.59 1.33
N ALA A 152 7.53 5.84 1.93
CA ALA A 152 6.32 5.07 1.69
C ALA A 152 5.83 5.19 0.24
N THR A 153 6.09 6.31 -0.44
CA THR A 153 5.68 6.54 -1.83
C THR A 153 6.50 5.67 -2.78
N TYR A 154 7.82 5.68 -2.64
CA TYR A 154 8.71 4.76 -3.36
C TYR A 154 8.33 3.28 -3.15
N LEU A 155 8.06 2.86 -1.91
CA LEU A 155 7.63 1.49 -1.63
C LEU A 155 6.30 1.12 -2.32
N LYS A 156 5.36 2.06 -2.43
CA LYS A 156 4.10 1.85 -3.17
C LYS A 156 4.36 1.68 -4.67
N ILE A 157 5.27 2.47 -5.27
CA ILE A 157 5.69 2.31 -6.68
C ILE A 157 6.19 0.88 -6.91
N VAL A 158 7.17 0.45 -6.12
CA VAL A 158 7.77 -0.88 -6.24
C VAL A 158 6.70 -1.98 -6.13
N ALA A 159 5.80 -1.85 -5.16
CA ALA A 159 4.72 -2.82 -4.95
C ALA A 159 3.72 -2.87 -6.11
N CYS A 160 3.34 -1.70 -6.66
CA CYS A 160 2.44 -1.60 -7.81
C CYS A 160 3.03 -2.30 -9.05
N VAL A 161 4.30 -2.01 -9.35
CA VAL A 161 5.02 -2.60 -10.47
C VAL A 161 5.17 -4.12 -10.31
N ASP A 162 5.54 -4.60 -9.12
CA ASP A 162 5.67 -6.03 -8.83
C ASP A 162 4.33 -6.76 -8.99
N MET A 163 3.26 -6.24 -8.40
CA MET A 163 1.92 -6.84 -8.51
C MET A 163 1.43 -6.88 -9.97
N PHE A 164 1.69 -5.83 -10.74
CA PHE A 164 1.30 -5.75 -12.14
C PHE A 164 2.02 -6.80 -13.00
N TYR A 165 3.35 -6.85 -12.97
CA TYR A 165 4.09 -7.86 -13.74
C TYR A 165 3.96 -9.28 -13.18
N ASN A 166 3.44 -9.44 -11.96
CA ASN A 166 3.01 -10.73 -11.47
C ASN A 166 1.73 -11.22 -12.16
N ARG A 167 0.78 -10.32 -12.43
CA ARG A 167 -0.45 -10.65 -13.18
C ARG A 167 -0.19 -10.76 -14.69
N PHE A 168 0.71 -9.94 -15.23
CA PHE A 168 1.02 -9.87 -16.67
C PHE A 168 2.44 -10.38 -16.99
N PRO A 169 2.70 -11.71 -16.90
CA PRO A 169 4.04 -12.26 -17.12
C PRO A 169 4.52 -12.14 -18.56
N LYS A 170 3.60 -11.94 -19.53
CA LYS A 170 3.92 -11.79 -20.96
C LYS A 170 4.18 -10.34 -21.37
N ALA A 171 4.10 -9.39 -20.46
CA ALA A 171 4.39 -7.99 -20.78
C ALA A 171 5.86 -7.82 -21.20
N PRO A 172 6.18 -6.90 -22.13
CA PRO A 172 7.55 -6.73 -22.63
C PRO A 172 8.55 -6.36 -21.54
N LEU A 173 8.09 -5.64 -20.51
CA LEU A 173 8.87 -5.25 -19.35
C LEU A 173 8.71 -6.22 -18.16
N ALA A 174 8.11 -7.40 -18.35
CA ALA A 174 7.99 -8.39 -17.28
C ALA A 174 9.35 -8.89 -16.79
N ALA A 175 10.40 -8.78 -17.62
CA ALA A 175 11.77 -9.09 -17.23
C ALA A 175 12.23 -8.27 -16.00
N VAL A 176 11.76 -7.03 -15.87
CA VAL A 176 12.08 -6.13 -14.74
C VAL A 176 11.70 -6.74 -13.39
N ARG A 177 10.75 -7.69 -13.39
CA ARG A 177 10.31 -8.41 -12.18
C ARG A 177 11.40 -9.27 -11.58
N VAL A 178 12.38 -9.76 -12.35
CA VAL A 178 13.52 -10.56 -11.81
C VAL A 178 14.26 -9.80 -10.71
N ILE A 179 14.22 -8.48 -10.76
CA ILE A 179 14.85 -7.58 -9.81
C ILE A 179 13.95 -7.35 -8.60
N CYS A 180 12.65 -7.11 -8.80
CA CYS A 180 11.70 -6.92 -7.70
C CYS A 180 11.41 -8.22 -6.92
N PHE A 181 11.56 -9.36 -7.59
CA PHE A 181 11.27 -10.68 -7.06
C PHE A 181 12.50 -11.25 -6.33
N GLU A 182 12.50 -11.18 -5.00
CA GLU A 182 13.24 -12.17 -4.21
C GLU A 182 12.53 -13.51 -4.46
N ALA A 183 13.19 -14.43 -5.18
CA ALA A 183 12.68 -15.78 -5.39
C ALA A 183 12.32 -16.42 -4.03
N GLY A 184 11.03 -16.45 -3.72
CA GLY A 184 10.49 -16.98 -2.45
C GLY A 184 10.15 -15.95 -1.36
N ARG A 185 10.28 -14.63 -1.59
CA ARG A 185 9.88 -13.60 -0.62
C ARG A 185 9.29 -12.39 -1.33
N CYS A 186 7.98 -12.40 -1.62
CA CYS A 186 7.33 -11.15 -2.01
C CYS A 186 7.59 -10.10 -0.93
N PRO A 187 7.99 -8.87 -1.26
CA PRO A 187 8.22 -7.83 -0.26
C PRO A 187 6.96 -7.51 0.56
N PHE A 188 5.79 -7.73 -0.03
CA PHE A 188 4.48 -7.70 0.65
C PHE A 188 4.31 -8.81 1.70
N LEU A 189 4.99 -9.95 1.53
CA LEU A 189 4.96 -11.11 2.40
C LEU A 189 6.12 -11.14 3.42
N ARG A 190 6.90 -10.06 3.60
CA ARG A 190 7.99 -10.06 4.61
C ARG A 190 7.49 -10.27 6.05
N ARG A 191 6.30 -9.77 6.40
CA ARG A 191 5.62 -10.10 7.67
C ARG A 191 4.96 -11.47 7.66
N CYS A 192 4.89 -12.11 6.50
CA CYS A 192 4.37 -13.45 6.30
C CYS A 192 5.49 -14.48 6.10
N PHE A 193 6.73 -14.21 6.56
CA PHE A 193 7.82 -15.20 6.54
C PHE A 193 7.36 -16.54 7.13
N VAL A 194 6.57 -16.48 8.21
CA VAL A 194 5.92 -17.66 8.82
C VAL A 194 5.05 -18.41 7.82
N ASN A 195 4.22 -17.73 7.02
CA ASN A 195 3.38 -18.38 5.99
C ASN A 195 4.20 -18.94 4.83
N CYS A 196 5.30 -18.30 4.44
CA CYS A 196 6.14 -18.81 3.36
C CYS A 196 6.95 -20.04 3.82
N SER A 197 7.50 -20.01 5.03
CA SER A 197 8.11 -21.18 5.67
C SER A 197 7.11 -22.31 5.87
N PHE A 198 5.86 -21.96 6.21
CA PHE A 198 4.77 -22.92 6.33
C PHE A 198 4.46 -23.61 4.99
N ASN A 199 4.25 -22.84 3.92
CA ASN A 199 3.98 -23.39 2.59
C ASN A 199 5.15 -24.21 2.05
N ASN A 200 6.40 -23.77 2.25
CA ASN A 200 7.58 -24.56 1.85
C ASN A 200 7.66 -25.88 2.64
N ARG A 201 7.31 -25.88 3.93
CA ARG A 201 7.27 -27.08 4.75
C ARG A 201 6.15 -28.04 4.31
N SER A 202 4.96 -27.54 4.00
CA SER A 202 3.89 -28.37 3.43
C SER A 202 4.30 -28.97 2.08
N PHE A 203 5.02 -28.20 1.25
CA PHE A 203 5.50 -28.69 -0.05
C PHE A 203 6.58 -29.76 0.09
N THR A 204 7.49 -29.67 1.07
CA THR A 204 8.54 -30.67 1.28
C THR A 204 8.09 -31.91 2.02
N ILE A 205 7.05 -31.82 2.86
CA ILE A 205 6.62 -32.96 3.68
C ILE A 205 5.53 -33.80 2.96
N SER A 206 5.00 -33.38 1.81
CA SER A 206 3.89 -34.06 1.11
C SER A 206 2.59 -34.21 1.93
N GLU A 207 2.56 -33.65 3.13
CA GLU A 207 1.37 -33.58 3.96
C GLU A 207 0.44 -32.50 3.41
N GLY A 208 -0.85 -32.83 3.38
CA GLY A 208 -1.87 -31.87 2.97
C GLY A 208 -1.88 -30.63 3.89
N PRO A 209 -2.30 -29.46 3.41
CA PRO A 209 -2.41 -28.25 4.22
C PRO A 209 -3.34 -28.39 5.44
N THR A 210 -4.15 -29.45 5.49
CA THR A 210 -5.02 -29.79 6.63
C THR A 210 -4.29 -30.52 7.76
N GLU A 211 -3.34 -31.42 7.47
CA GLU A 211 -2.62 -32.19 8.50
C GLU A 211 -1.61 -31.31 9.26
N SER A 212 -0.98 -30.38 8.55
CA SER A 212 -0.08 -29.38 9.15
C SER A 212 -0.77 -28.43 10.15
N ARG A 213 -2.10 -28.31 10.15
CA ARG A 213 -2.84 -27.57 11.17
C ARG A 213 -2.83 -28.27 12.53
N GLU A 214 -2.91 -29.59 12.57
CA GLU A 214 -2.89 -30.36 13.82
C GLU A 214 -1.51 -30.25 14.51
N THR A 215 -0.43 -30.20 13.72
CA THR A 215 0.92 -29.96 14.23
C THR A 215 1.08 -28.53 14.75
N ILE A 216 0.42 -27.54 14.14
CA ILE A 216 0.38 -26.15 14.64
C ILE A 216 -0.38 -26.07 15.96
N GLU A 217 -1.52 -26.77 16.09
CA GLU A 217 -2.29 -26.83 17.34
C GLU A 217 -1.37 -27.31 18.48
N MET A 218 -0.57 -28.34 18.22
CA MET A 218 0.43 -28.85 19.17
C MET A 218 1.52 -27.82 19.52
N CYS A 219 2.08 -27.10 18.53
CA CYS A 219 3.07 -26.05 18.80
C CYS A 219 2.48 -24.82 19.50
N ARG A 220 1.20 -24.52 19.28
CA ARG A 220 0.48 -23.42 19.95
C ARG A 220 0.24 -23.76 21.42
N ILE A 221 -0.16 -25.00 21.72
CA ILE A 221 -0.27 -25.52 23.09
C ILE A 221 1.05 -25.44 23.85
N LEU A 222 2.19 -25.62 23.17
CA LEU A 222 3.52 -25.56 23.79
C LEU A 222 4.07 -24.13 23.96
N THR A 223 3.50 -23.13 23.28
CA THR A 223 3.99 -21.73 23.30
C THR A 223 3.04 -20.75 23.99
N ASP A 224 1.81 -21.14 24.28
CA ASP A 224 0.91 -20.35 25.10
C ASP A 224 1.30 -20.49 26.58
N THR A 225 1.97 -19.46 27.10
CA THR A 225 2.15 -19.26 28.54
C THR A 225 0.78 -19.04 29.20
N PRO A 226 0.56 -19.49 30.45
CA PRO A 226 -0.74 -19.39 31.14
C PRO A 226 -1.28 -17.95 31.20
N GLU A 227 -0.40 -16.96 31.11
CA GLU A 227 -0.72 -15.53 31.10
C GLU A 227 -1.54 -15.10 29.88
N LYS A 228 -1.35 -15.75 28.72
CA LYS A 228 -2.11 -15.43 27.49
C LYS A 228 -3.53 -15.97 27.55
N VAL A 229 -3.72 -17.12 28.20
CA VAL A 229 -5.04 -17.71 28.46
C VAL A 229 -5.86 -16.83 29.41
N GLU A 230 -5.22 -16.24 30.43
CA GLU A 230 -5.89 -15.30 31.33
C GLU A 230 -6.31 -14.00 30.64
N LEU A 231 -5.47 -13.44 29.74
CA LEU A 231 -5.80 -12.25 28.97
C LEU A 231 -6.97 -12.49 28.00
N GLU A 232 -7.01 -13.64 27.33
CA GLU A 232 -8.13 -13.99 26.44
C GLU A 232 -9.43 -14.22 27.24
N ALA A 233 -9.36 -14.81 28.42
CA ALA A 233 -10.51 -14.95 29.31
C ALA A 233 -11.02 -13.58 29.81
N GLU A 234 -10.11 -12.65 30.12
CA GLU A 234 -10.49 -11.30 30.54
C GLU A 234 -11.11 -10.49 29.38
N GLN A 235 -10.57 -10.62 28.17
CA GLN A 235 -11.11 -9.99 26.96
C GLN A 235 -12.52 -10.52 26.64
N ALA A 236 -12.72 -11.83 26.70
CA ALA A 236 -14.04 -12.45 26.55
C ALA A 236 -15.04 -11.99 27.62
N GLY A 237 -14.57 -11.71 28.84
CA GLY A 237 -15.36 -11.08 29.90
C GLY A 237 -15.79 -9.65 29.57
N ARG A 238 -14.91 -8.85 28.97
CA ARG A 238 -15.21 -7.47 28.53
C ARG A 238 -16.22 -7.46 27.38
N ASP A 239 -16.10 -8.38 26.43
CA ASP A 239 -17.01 -8.48 25.28
C ASP A 239 -18.43 -8.90 25.70
N LYS A 240 -18.55 -9.79 26.70
CA LYS A 240 -19.84 -10.14 27.32
C LYS A 240 -20.48 -8.93 28.03
N LYS A 241 -19.68 -8.08 28.70
CA LYS A 241 -20.20 -6.83 29.29
C LYS A 241 -20.62 -5.82 28.23
N ALA A 242 -19.83 -5.65 27.17
CA ALA A 242 -20.14 -4.72 26.08
C ALA A 242 -21.42 -5.10 25.32
N SER A 243 -21.63 -6.39 25.06
CA SER A 243 -22.86 -6.92 24.44
C SER A 243 -24.09 -6.74 25.34
N SER A 244 -23.96 -6.93 26.66
CA SER A 244 -25.03 -6.64 27.61
C SER A 244 -25.44 -5.16 27.63
N VAL A 245 -24.46 -4.24 27.59
CA VAL A 245 -24.73 -2.79 27.52
C VAL A 245 -25.45 -2.41 26.22
N LYS A 246 -25.02 -2.97 25.06
CA LYS A 246 -25.69 -2.74 23.77
C LYS A 246 -27.15 -3.22 23.79
N ASN A 247 -27.43 -4.37 24.40
CA ASN A 247 -28.79 -4.89 24.54
C ASN A 247 -29.70 -4.02 25.44
N ASN A 248 -29.13 -3.39 26.47
CA ASN A 248 -29.89 -2.45 27.31
C ASN A 248 -30.18 -1.14 26.57
N PHE A 249 -29.24 -0.66 25.74
CA PHE A 249 -29.42 0.56 24.95
C PHE A 249 -30.49 0.40 23.86
N THR A 250 -30.54 -0.77 23.19
CA THR A 250 -31.57 -1.06 22.19
C THR A 250 -32.96 -1.20 22.82
N LYS A 251 -33.07 -1.81 24.00
CA LYS A 251 -34.33 -1.84 24.77
C LYS A 251 -34.80 -0.43 25.13
N LYS A 252 -33.91 0.45 25.61
CA LYS A 252 -34.24 1.85 25.95
C LYS A 252 -34.76 2.64 24.73
N LYS A 253 -34.08 2.54 23.58
CA LYS A 253 -34.52 3.18 22.33
C LYS A 253 -35.88 2.67 21.84
N LYS A 254 -36.17 1.37 22.01
CA LYS A 254 -37.47 0.78 21.61
C LYS A 254 -38.61 1.32 22.48
N THR A 255 -38.37 1.52 23.78
CA THR A 255 -39.34 2.13 24.71
C THR A 255 -39.58 3.61 24.40
N GLU A 256 -38.53 4.40 24.13
CA GLU A 256 -38.68 5.81 23.72
C GLU A 256 -39.46 5.97 22.41
N LYS A 257 -39.21 5.11 21.42
CA LYS A 257 -39.95 5.12 20.15
C LYS A 257 -41.44 4.80 20.36
N ARG A 258 -41.76 3.88 21.28
CA ARG A 258 -43.14 3.55 21.63
C ARG A 258 -43.84 4.71 22.35
N ASN A 259 -43.14 5.42 23.23
CA ASN A 259 -43.66 6.61 23.92
C ASN A 259 -43.87 7.80 22.98
N ARG A 260 -42.99 8.02 21.99
CA ARG A 260 -43.19 9.05 20.95
C ARG A 260 -44.39 8.74 20.07
N LYS A 261 -44.58 7.47 19.67
CA LYS A 261 -45.75 7.06 18.89
C LYS A 261 -47.05 7.21 19.68
N LEU A 262 -47.02 6.97 21.01
CA LEU A 262 -48.17 7.19 21.88
C LEU A 262 -48.51 8.68 22.07
N LYS A 263 -47.50 9.58 22.06
CA LYS A 263 -47.72 11.03 22.07
C LYS A 263 -48.30 11.53 20.74
N GLN A 264 -47.84 11.01 19.60
CA GLN A 264 -48.41 11.36 18.28
C GLN A 264 -49.85 10.92 18.10
N LEU A 265 -50.29 9.86 18.77
CA LEU A 265 -51.71 9.43 18.75
C LEU A 265 -52.60 10.25 19.70
N LYS A 266 -52.05 11.19 20.47
CA LYS A 266 -52.75 11.95 21.53
C LYS A 266 -52.79 13.49 21.32
N GLY A 267 -52.33 14.01 20.18
CA GLY A 267 -52.62 15.40 19.77
C GLY A 267 -53.21 15.36 18.36
N ASP A 268 -54.50 15.62 18.13
CA ASP A 268 -55.20 16.92 18.21
C ASP A 268 -54.35 18.02 17.56
N SER A 269 -54.65 18.36 16.29
CA SER A 269 -55.73 19.25 15.85
C SER A 269 -55.41 20.72 16.14
N SER A 270 -54.58 21.30 15.29
CA SER A 270 -54.65 22.73 15.00
C SER A 270 -53.99 22.95 13.64
N GLU A 271 -54.82 23.46 12.73
CA GLU A 271 -54.47 24.02 11.43
C GLU A 271 -53.40 25.09 11.60
N ASP A 272 -52.47 25.20 10.65
CA ASP A 272 -51.83 26.48 10.32
C ASP A 272 -51.23 26.41 8.91
N GLU A 273 -51.72 27.31 8.06
CA GLU A 273 -51.29 27.61 6.70
C GLU A 273 -49.84 28.10 6.67
N GLN A 274 -49.05 27.68 5.69
CA GLN A 274 -47.84 28.41 5.31
C GLN A 274 -47.75 28.64 3.80
N VAL A 275 -47.66 29.94 3.53
CA VAL A 275 -47.55 30.68 2.28
C VAL A 275 -46.23 30.36 1.57
N TRP A 276 -46.29 30.15 0.26
CA TRP A 276 -45.12 30.03 -0.62
C TRP A 276 -44.83 31.41 -1.23
N GLU A 277 -43.68 32.00 -0.90
CA GLU A 277 -43.10 33.10 -1.67
C GLU A 277 -41.99 32.56 -2.56
N ALA A 278 -42.13 32.81 -3.87
CA ALA A 278 -41.14 32.55 -4.89
C ALA A 278 -40.27 33.80 -5.05
N SER A 279 -38.94 33.60 -5.03
CA SER A 279 -37.97 34.63 -5.42
C SER A 279 -37.29 34.18 -6.70
N ASP A 280 -37.58 34.96 -7.72
CA ASP A 280 -37.01 35.03 -9.06
C ASP A 280 -35.66 35.77 -8.95
N ASP A 281 -34.55 35.18 -9.39
CA ASP A 281 -33.29 35.90 -9.59
C ASP A 281 -32.58 35.34 -10.83
N SER A 282 -32.70 36.15 -11.87
CA SER A 282 -32.13 36.06 -13.20
C SER A 282 -30.69 36.61 -13.28
N LEU A 283 -30.00 36.23 -14.36
CA LEU A 283 -28.86 36.90 -15.02
C LEU A 283 -27.45 36.64 -14.45
N ASP A 284 -26.59 36.02 -15.27
CA ASP A 284 -25.68 36.80 -16.13
C ASP A 284 -24.95 35.89 -17.15
N ASP A 285 -25.02 36.34 -18.41
CA ASP A 285 -24.37 35.79 -19.59
C ASP A 285 -22.85 36.08 -19.59
N ILE A 286 -22.02 35.04 -19.72
CA ILE A 286 -20.60 35.17 -20.06
C ILE A 286 -20.30 34.28 -21.27
N ASP A 287 -20.02 34.93 -22.38
CA ASP A 287 -19.51 34.35 -23.64
C ASP A 287 -17.99 34.16 -23.57
N PRO A 288 -17.44 32.95 -23.79
CA PRO A 288 -16.00 32.75 -23.88
C PRO A 288 -15.58 32.27 -25.30
N PHE A 289 -15.56 33.16 -26.27
CA PHE A 289 -14.78 32.98 -27.50
C PHE A 289 -14.07 34.28 -27.86
N SER A 290 -12.73 34.32 -27.76
CA SER A 290 -11.81 34.87 -28.78
C SER A 290 -10.41 35.18 -28.23
N VAL A 291 -9.42 34.32 -28.48
CA VAL A 291 -7.98 34.71 -28.63
C VAL A 291 -7.33 33.63 -29.51
N SER A 292 -7.36 33.79 -30.83
CA SER A 292 -6.26 34.25 -31.71
C SER A 292 -5.01 33.37 -31.73
N SER A 293 -4.90 32.62 -32.83
CA SER A 293 -3.71 31.96 -33.35
C SER A 293 -2.59 32.97 -33.60
N ASN A 294 -1.35 32.66 -33.18
CA ASN A 294 -0.15 33.26 -33.74
C ASN A 294 0.90 32.18 -33.97
N ASP A 295 1.34 32.18 -35.22
CA ASP A 295 2.44 31.50 -35.87
C ASP A 295 3.75 31.50 -35.06
N PHE A 296 4.44 30.36 -35.03
CA PHE A 296 5.87 30.33 -34.77
C PHE A 296 6.54 29.38 -35.76
N GLU A 297 7.30 29.99 -36.67
CA GLU A 297 8.01 29.34 -37.77
C GLU A 297 9.22 28.54 -37.28
N VAL A 298 9.53 27.53 -38.08
CA VAL A 298 10.63 26.58 -37.93
C VAL A 298 11.85 27.16 -38.62
N GLU A 299 12.94 27.40 -37.88
CA GLU A 299 14.28 27.55 -38.45
C GLU A 299 15.05 26.24 -38.25
N THR A 300 15.28 25.54 -39.36
CA THR A 300 16.28 24.49 -39.52
C THR A 300 17.58 25.15 -39.95
N ASP A 301 18.63 25.05 -39.13
CA ASP A 301 19.98 25.36 -39.59
C ASP A 301 20.87 24.11 -39.51
N ASP A 302 21.28 23.71 -40.72
CA ASP A 302 22.34 22.77 -41.03
C ASP A 302 23.69 23.26 -40.50
N PHE A 303 24.40 22.43 -39.73
CA PHE A 303 25.84 22.58 -39.61
C PHE A 303 26.53 21.21 -39.59
N PHE A 304 26.85 20.73 -40.78
CA PHE A 304 27.90 19.76 -41.04
C PHE A 304 29.25 20.45 -40.84
N GLU A 305 30.11 19.95 -39.96
CA GLU A 305 31.54 19.95 -40.29
C GLU A 305 32.27 18.72 -39.76
N VAL A 306 32.76 17.97 -40.75
CA VAL A 306 33.65 16.83 -40.72
C VAL A 306 35.02 17.26 -40.18
N CYS A 307 35.65 16.44 -39.34
CA CYS A 307 37.10 16.18 -39.41
C CYS A 307 37.50 15.00 -38.50
N THR A 308 37.63 13.83 -39.14
CA THR A 308 38.67 12.82 -38.88
C THR A 308 39.79 13.04 -39.91
N PRO A 309 41.02 12.52 -39.75
CA PRO A 309 41.45 11.41 -38.89
C PRO A 309 42.36 11.78 -37.72
#